data_AF-A0A538D6D9-F1
#
_entry.id   AF-A0A538D6D9-F1
#
_cell.length_a   1.000
_cell.length_b   1.000
_cell.length_c   1.000
_cell.angle_alpha   90.00
_cell.angle_beta   90.00
_cell.angle_gamma   90.00
#
_symmetry.space_group_name_H-M   'P 1'
#
loop_
_entity.id
_entity.type
_entity.pdbx_description
1 polymer ?
#
loop_
_entity_poly.entity_id
_entity_poly.type
_entity_poly.pdbx_seq_one_letter_code
_entity_poly.pdbx_strand_id
1 'polypeptide(L)'
;RAAAGALRLALEGSGSALVVSADIRTGQPTSGDESTHGDGAAAFVVGDDADGTVIAEYLGGASVTEEFTDRWRVPGATTSRQWEERFGEIKYIPLGEHAWNAALKNAQLAPGDVSIAVVTGPHARAVRGLAGRLGAKVADDLGTTVGWTGAAHAGLLLTNVLETAEPGQVVALLSLADGADVLLFRTTAAIARARAQRTVAQQIAQSGPLLYGKFLAWRGMVTVEPPRRPEPARTSSSAAARSEDWKFGFVGSRDRKSGLVYMPPARISAKNDSVDDMDAVPMADVLGTVVTYTVDRLAYSPSPPVVFAVVDFDGGGRLPLELTDVDPDGVAIGMRVEMTFRRLNSADGIHNYFWKGRPVRA
;
A
#
# COMPACT_ATOMS: atom_id res chain seq x y z
N ARG A 1 17.15 -0.16 1.30
CA ARG A 1 17.51 -0.10 2.74
C ARG A 1 16.54 0.70 3.62
N ALA A 2 16.13 1.92 3.22
CA ALA A 2 15.39 2.86 4.09
C ALA A 2 14.18 2.26 4.83
N ALA A 3 13.34 1.45 4.18
CA ALA A 3 12.18 0.84 4.81
C ALA A 3 12.53 -0.18 5.93
N ALA A 4 13.51 -1.05 5.69
CA ALA A 4 13.99 -2.00 6.71
C ALA A 4 14.60 -1.24 7.91
N GLY A 5 15.37 -0.19 7.64
CA GLY A 5 15.92 0.68 8.68
C GLY A 5 14.84 1.41 9.48
N ALA A 6 13.80 1.93 8.83
CA ALA A 6 12.67 2.59 9.51
C ALA A 6 11.88 1.62 10.40
N LEU A 7 11.63 0.40 9.91
CA LEU A 7 10.99 -0.65 10.71
C LEU A 7 11.86 -1.03 11.91
N ARG A 8 13.17 -1.22 11.71
CA ARG A 8 14.10 -1.52 12.81
C ARG A 8 14.12 -0.40 13.86
N LEU A 9 14.18 0.86 13.44
CA LEU A 9 14.15 2.01 14.36
C LEU A 9 12.87 2.06 15.18
N ALA A 10 11.72 1.72 14.60
CA ALA A 10 10.47 1.62 15.35
C ALA A 10 10.49 0.46 16.35
N LEU A 11 11.01 -0.71 15.96
CA LEU A 11 11.10 -1.90 16.82
C LEU A 11 12.10 -1.75 17.97
N GLU A 12 13.18 -0.98 17.77
CA GLU A 12 14.19 -0.66 18.79
C GLU A 12 13.83 0.59 19.60
N GLY A 13 12.78 1.31 19.18
CA GLY A 13 12.34 2.56 19.78
C GLY A 13 11.53 2.38 21.06
N SER A 14 11.08 3.51 21.62
CA SER A 14 10.11 3.52 22.72
C SER A 14 8.80 4.13 22.24
N GLY A 15 7.67 3.53 22.63
CA GLY A 15 6.33 3.95 22.27
C GLY A 15 5.83 3.41 20.93
N SER A 16 4.58 3.74 20.61
CA SER A 16 3.94 3.30 19.38
C SER A 16 4.36 4.11 18.16
N ALA A 17 4.56 3.43 17.02
CA ALA A 17 4.87 4.05 15.75
C ALA A 17 4.13 3.36 14.58
N LEU A 18 3.62 4.16 13.64
CA LEU A 18 3.16 3.67 12.34
C LEU A 18 4.30 3.75 11.33
N VAL A 19 4.78 2.60 10.86
CA VAL A 19 5.81 2.48 9.83
C VAL A 19 5.13 2.20 8.49
N VAL A 20 5.27 3.11 7.53
CA VAL A 20 4.76 2.94 6.18
C VAL A 20 5.91 2.88 5.19
N SER A 21 5.90 1.86 4.35
CA SER A 21 6.80 1.71 3.21
C SER A 21 5.97 1.67 1.94
N ALA A 22 6.29 2.50 0.97
CA ALA A 22 5.58 2.58 -0.30
C ALA A 22 6.57 2.93 -1.40
N ASP A 23 6.37 2.35 -2.57
CA ASP A 23 7.17 2.70 -3.74
C ASP A 23 6.37 2.51 -5.01
N ILE A 24 6.65 3.38 -5.98
CA ILE A 24 6.23 3.23 -7.36
C ILE A 24 7.47 2.94 -8.17
N ARG A 25 7.47 1.79 -8.85
CA ARG A 25 8.64 1.33 -9.58
C ARG A 25 8.46 1.50 -11.07
N THR A 26 9.54 1.91 -11.72
CA THR A 26 9.56 2.28 -13.13
C THR A 26 10.81 1.70 -13.79
N GLY A 27 10.66 1.19 -15.00
CA GLY A 27 11.76 0.81 -15.88
C GLY A 27 11.67 1.56 -17.21
N GLN A 28 12.78 1.60 -17.94
CA GLN A 28 12.75 2.05 -19.34
C GLN A 28 11.96 1.04 -20.18
N PRO A 29 11.24 1.47 -21.23
CA PRO A 29 10.64 0.54 -22.17
C PRO A 29 11.65 -0.51 -22.65
N THR A 30 11.24 -1.77 -22.74
CA THR A 30 12.04 -2.96 -23.09
C THR A 30 13.07 -3.43 -22.05
N SER A 31 13.19 -2.75 -20.90
CA SER A 31 14.14 -3.15 -19.85
C SER A 31 13.61 -4.29 -18.97
N GLY A 32 14.52 -5.04 -18.34
CA GLY A 32 14.14 -6.01 -17.31
C GLY A 32 13.45 -5.35 -16.12
N ASP A 33 13.79 -4.10 -15.81
CA ASP A 33 13.12 -3.35 -14.77
C ASP A 33 11.63 -3.12 -15.11
N GLU A 34 11.29 -2.84 -16.36
CA GLU A 34 9.90 -2.65 -16.77
C GLU A 34 9.05 -3.92 -16.58
N SER A 35 9.63 -5.10 -16.84
CA SER A 35 8.90 -6.37 -16.80
C SER A 35 8.80 -7.01 -15.42
N THR A 36 9.70 -6.67 -14.49
CA THR A 36 9.82 -7.35 -13.19
C THR A 36 9.42 -6.50 -11.99
N HIS A 37 9.24 -5.20 -12.17
CA HIS A 37 8.88 -4.30 -11.09
C HIS A 37 7.37 -4.19 -10.89
N GLY A 38 6.99 -3.94 -9.64
CA GLY A 38 5.62 -3.66 -9.22
C GLY A 38 5.52 -2.38 -8.40
N ASP A 39 4.29 -1.96 -8.13
CA ASP A 39 4.01 -0.90 -7.15
C ASP A 39 3.38 -1.53 -5.91
N GLY A 40 3.67 -0.95 -4.75
CA GLY A 40 3.10 -1.47 -3.53
C GLY A 40 3.30 -0.54 -2.34
N ALA A 41 2.54 -0.84 -1.30
CA ALA A 41 2.73 -0.24 0.02
C ALA A 41 2.46 -1.30 1.09
N ALA A 42 3.16 -1.19 2.22
CA ALA A 42 2.92 -1.97 3.42
C ALA A 42 3.05 -1.05 4.64
N ALA A 43 2.21 -1.30 5.63
CA ALA A 43 2.17 -0.52 6.86
C ALA A 43 2.13 -1.44 8.08
N PHE A 44 2.88 -1.08 9.12
CA PHE A 44 2.92 -1.78 10.39
C PHE A 44 2.74 -0.79 11.53
N VAL A 45 1.88 -1.14 12.49
CA VAL A 45 1.86 -0.47 13.80
C VAL A 45 2.80 -1.25 14.70
N VAL A 46 3.83 -0.59 15.20
CA VAL A 46 4.79 -1.10 16.17
C VAL A 46 4.43 -0.50 17.52
N GLY A 47 4.51 -1.29 18.58
CA GLY A 47 4.19 -0.90 19.94
C GLY A 47 4.34 -2.11 20.86
N ASP A 48 3.90 -1.96 22.11
CA ASP A 48 3.91 -3.02 23.11
C ASP A 48 2.49 -3.37 23.60
N ASP A 49 2.42 -4.24 24.61
CA ASP A 49 1.15 -4.68 25.20
C ASP A 49 0.33 -3.53 25.85
N ALA A 50 0.95 -2.38 26.15
CA ALA A 50 0.23 -1.21 26.62
C ALA A 50 -0.47 -0.45 25.48
N ASP A 51 0.04 -0.55 24.26
CA ASP A 51 -0.51 0.09 23.06
C ASP A 51 -1.60 -0.77 22.39
N GLY A 52 -1.51 -2.09 22.51
CA GLY A 52 -2.49 -2.99 21.91
C GLY A 52 -2.04 -4.45 21.89
N THR A 53 -2.82 -5.29 21.19
CA THR A 53 -2.50 -6.72 21.09
C THR A 53 -1.35 -6.96 20.11
N VAL A 54 -0.20 -7.39 20.62
CA VAL A 54 0.98 -7.75 19.81
C VAL A 54 0.78 -9.10 19.12
N ILE A 55 0.83 -9.11 17.77
CA ILE A 55 0.68 -10.33 16.97
C ILE A 55 2.00 -11.05 16.67
N ALA A 56 3.12 -10.32 16.77
CA ALA A 56 4.47 -10.84 16.59
C ALA A 56 5.48 -10.01 17.39
N GLU A 57 6.29 -10.67 18.19
CA GLU A 57 7.33 -10.08 19.03
C GLU A 57 8.64 -10.00 18.26
N TYR A 58 9.35 -8.87 18.38
CA TYR A 58 10.69 -8.72 17.81
C TYR A 58 11.74 -9.41 18.69
N LEU A 59 12.47 -10.37 18.12
CA LEU A 59 13.52 -11.13 18.80
C LEU A 59 14.91 -10.50 18.66
N GLY A 60 15.02 -9.44 17.86
CA GLY A 60 16.29 -8.81 17.49
C GLY A 60 16.65 -9.02 16.02
N GLY A 61 17.84 -8.56 15.66
CA GLY A 61 18.28 -8.53 14.27
C GLY A 61 19.76 -8.21 14.14
N ALA A 62 20.20 -8.06 12.89
CA ALA A 62 21.52 -7.58 12.55
C ALA A 62 21.51 -6.87 11.19
N SER A 63 22.43 -5.92 11.03
CA SER A 63 22.62 -5.17 9.80
C SER A 63 24.09 -5.14 9.44
N VAL A 64 24.41 -5.38 8.17
CA VAL A 64 25.76 -5.28 7.62
C VAL A 64 25.72 -4.38 6.40
N THR A 65 26.68 -3.47 6.28
CA THR A 65 26.72 -2.48 5.21
C THR A 65 28.08 -2.49 4.54
N GLU A 66 28.09 -2.29 3.23
CA GLU A 66 29.30 -2.13 2.45
C GLU A 66 29.06 -1.06 1.38
N GLU A 67 30.08 -0.24 1.11
CA GLU A 67 30.01 0.79 0.08
C GLU A 67 30.24 0.16 -1.31
N PHE A 68 29.19 0.07 -2.11
CA PHE A 68 29.24 -0.27 -3.52
C PHE A 68 27.98 0.23 -4.24
N THR A 69 28.09 0.43 -5.55
CA THR A 69 26.98 0.94 -6.36
C THR A 69 26.58 -0.10 -7.39
N ASP A 70 25.59 -0.93 -7.06
CA ASP A 70 24.99 -1.87 -8.02
C ASP A 70 23.74 -1.29 -8.69
N ARG A 71 22.98 -0.46 -7.97
CA ARG A 71 21.76 0.20 -8.46
C ARG A 71 21.70 1.64 -7.96
N TRP A 72 21.29 2.56 -8.83
CA TRP A 72 21.20 3.99 -8.49
C TRP A 72 20.09 4.70 -9.26
N ARG A 73 19.68 5.87 -8.78
CA ARG A 73 18.80 6.79 -9.50
C ARG A 73 19.22 8.22 -9.19
N VAL A 74 19.57 8.97 -10.24
CA VAL A 74 19.95 10.39 -10.11
C VAL A 74 18.70 11.21 -9.74
N PRO A 75 18.81 12.25 -8.89
CA PRO A 75 17.69 13.14 -8.61
C PRO A 75 17.03 13.68 -9.89
N GLY A 76 15.71 13.61 -9.96
CA GLY A 76 14.92 14.02 -11.13
C GLY A 76 14.82 12.97 -12.24
N ALA A 77 15.64 11.92 -12.24
CA ALA A 77 15.48 10.82 -13.18
C ALA A 77 14.23 9.99 -12.83
N THR A 78 13.46 9.60 -13.84
CA THR A 78 12.26 8.78 -13.66
C THR A 78 12.64 7.33 -13.37
N THR A 79 13.61 6.78 -14.09
CA THR A 79 14.02 5.37 -14.01
C THR A 79 15.33 5.17 -13.24
N SER A 80 15.43 4.03 -12.54
CA SER A 80 16.69 3.57 -11.96
C SER A 80 17.66 3.05 -13.04
N ARG A 81 18.92 2.91 -12.68
CA ARG A 81 19.97 2.23 -13.44
C ARG A 81 20.54 1.11 -12.59
N GLN A 82 21.05 0.08 -13.25
CA GLN A 82 21.71 -1.06 -12.64
C GLN A 82 23.06 -1.27 -13.34
N TRP A 83 24.04 -1.75 -12.59
CA TRP A 83 25.35 -2.14 -13.11
C TRP A 83 25.26 -3.53 -13.76
N GLU A 84 25.93 -4.54 -13.23
CA GLU A 84 25.84 -5.92 -13.69
C GLU A 84 25.31 -6.85 -12.60
N GLU A 85 24.48 -7.82 -13.00
CA GLU A 85 23.90 -8.80 -12.07
C GLU A 85 24.97 -9.65 -11.35
N ARG A 86 26.12 -9.88 -11.99
CA ARG A 86 27.18 -10.69 -11.36
C ARG A 86 27.83 -9.95 -10.19
N PHE A 87 28.00 -8.63 -10.30
CA PHE A 87 28.65 -7.82 -9.28
C PHE A 87 27.79 -7.75 -8.01
N GLY A 88 26.50 -7.47 -8.17
CA GLY A 88 25.58 -7.45 -7.03
C GLY A 88 25.48 -8.81 -6.34
N GLU A 89 25.44 -9.91 -7.09
CA GLU A 89 25.49 -11.27 -6.52
C GLU A 89 26.75 -11.51 -5.66
N ILE A 90 27.93 -11.15 -6.19
CA ILE A 90 29.22 -11.29 -5.49
C ILE A 90 29.24 -10.49 -4.18
N LYS A 91 28.60 -9.32 -4.16
CA LYS A 91 28.55 -8.43 -2.99
C LYS A 91 27.48 -8.84 -1.98
N TYR A 92 26.24 -9.04 -2.41
CA TYR A 92 25.12 -9.24 -1.50
C TYR A 92 25.10 -10.60 -0.82
N ILE A 93 25.57 -11.68 -1.46
CA ILE A 93 25.51 -13.00 -0.84
C ILE A 93 26.34 -13.07 0.45
N PRO A 94 27.64 -12.70 0.46
CA PRO A 94 28.43 -12.69 1.70
C PRO A 94 27.86 -11.76 2.78
N LEU A 95 27.34 -10.60 2.38
CA LEU A 95 26.71 -9.65 3.31
C LEU A 95 25.45 -10.23 3.95
N GLY A 96 24.62 -10.89 3.16
CA GLY A 96 23.41 -11.58 3.61
C GLY A 96 23.72 -12.74 4.55
N GLU A 97 24.70 -13.58 4.24
CA GLU A 97 25.15 -14.66 5.13
C GLU A 97 25.68 -14.12 6.46
N HIS A 98 26.46 -13.04 6.42
CA HIS A 98 26.98 -12.40 7.63
C HIS A 98 25.84 -11.84 8.50
N ALA A 99 24.93 -11.07 7.91
CA ALA A 99 23.78 -10.50 8.63
C ALA A 99 22.88 -11.61 9.20
N TRP A 100 22.63 -12.68 8.44
CA TRP A 100 21.85 -13.84 8.87
C TRP A 100 22.45 -14.50 10.10
N ASN A 101 23.74 -14.87 10.04
CA ASN A 101 24.43 -15.52 11.14
C ASN A 101 24.53 -14.62 12.38
N ALA A 102 24.76 -13.32 12.18
CA ALA A 102 24.79 -12.36 13.28
C ALA A 102 23.43 -12.21 13.96
N ALA A 103 22.34 -12.12 13.19
CA ALA A 103 20.98 -12.00 13.73
C ALA A 103 20.58 -13.26 14.52
N LEU A 104 20.83 -14.45 13.98
CA LEU A 104 20.59 -15.72 14.67
C LEU A 104 21.38 -15.81 15.98
N LYS A 105 22.66 -15.43 15.95
CA LYS A 105 23.50 -15.37 17.16
C LYS A 105 22.95 -14.41 18.20
N ASN A 106 22.54 -13.20 17.79
CA ASN A 106 21.98 -12.18 18.70
C ASN A 106 20.67 -12.66 19.34
N ALA A 107 19.83 -13.36 18.58
CA ALA A 107 18.56 -13.93 19.05
C ALA A 107 18.71 -15.30 19.72
N GLN A 108 19.93 -15.85 19.79
CA GLN A 108 20.23 -17.20 20.32
C GLN A 108 19.42 -18.31 19.62
N LEU A 109 19.30 -18.23 18.30
CA LEU A 109 18.59 -19.18 17.45
C LEU A 109 19.56 -19.92 16.52
N ALA A 110 19.18 -21.13 16.12
CA ALA A 110 19.78 -21.85 15.01
C ALA A 110 18.96 -21.66 13.72
N PRO A 111 19.54 -21.90 12.53
CA PRO A 111 18.79 -21.82 11.28
C PRO A 111 17.52 -22.68 11.25
N GLY A 112 17.55 -23.86 11.89
CA GLY A 112 16.41 -24.77 11.98
C GLY A 112 15.27 -24.29 12.89
N ASP A 113 15.50 -23.28 13.72
CA ASP A 113 14.44 -22.67 14.55
C ASP A 113 13.59 -21.69 13.73
N VAL A 114 14.09 -21.21 12.59
CA VAL A 114 13.36 -20.29 11.70
C VAL A 114 12.34 -21.08 10.90
N SER A 115 11.06 -20.87 11.22
CA SER A 115 9.93 -21.53 10.57
C SER A 115 9.78 -21.10 9.11
N ILE A 116 10.02 -19.82 8.82
CA ILE A 116 9.99 -19.25 7.48
C ILE A 116 10.85 -17.98 7.38
N ALA A 117 11.59 -17.86 6.28
CA ALA A 117 12.41 -16.70 5.96
C ALA A 117 11.86 -15.99 4.72
N VAL A 118 11.63 -14.69 4.84
CA VAL A 118 11.43 -13.77 3.71
C VAL A 118 12.80 -13.27 3.28
N VAL A 119 13.17 -13.47 2.02
CA VAL A 119 14.44 -13.01 1.45
C VAL A 119 14.12 -12.16 0.25
N THR A 120 14.52 -10.89 0.29
CA THR A 120 14.13 -9.92 -0.73
C THR A 120 15.23 -8.92 -1.03
N GLY A 121 15.17 -8.28 -2.19
CA GLY A 121 16.14 -7.27 -2.62
C GLY A 121 15.97 -6.91 -4.10
N PRO A 122 16.62 -5.83 -4.57
CA PRO A 122 16.50 -5.37 -5.96
C PRO A 122 17.20 -6.30 -6.96
N HIS A 123 17.84 -7.37 -6.47
CA HIS A 123 18.77 -8.19 -7.21
C HIS A 123 18.37 -9.67 -7.14
N ALA A 124 17.52 -10.11 -8.07
CA ALA A 124 16.87 -11.43 -8.01
C ALA A 124 17.87 -12.60 -7.95
N ARG A 125 19.03 -12.50 -8.61
CA ARG A 125 20.05 -13.54 -8.54
C ARG A 125 20.67 -13.68 -7.15
N ALA A 126 21.01 -12.56 -6.50
CA ALA A 126 21.53 -12.55 -5.14
C ALA A 126 20.52 -13.10 -4.14
N VAL A 127 19.24 -12.71 -4.27
CA VAL A 127 18.13 -13.22 -3.45
C VAL A 127 18.02 -14.74 -3.56
N ARG A 128 17.94 -15.28 -4.78
CA ARG A 128 17.87 -16.73 -4.99
C ARG A 128 19.12 -17.46 -4.51
N GLY A 129 20.29 -16.89 -4.78
CA GLY A 129 21.58 -17.46 -4.38
C GLY A 129 21.75 -17.55 -2.87
N LEU A 130 21.29 -16.53 -2.13
CA LEU A 130 21.30 -16.51 -0.67
C LEU A 130 20.22 -17.41 -0.07
N ALA A 131 19.00 -17.39 -0.61
CA ALA A 131 17.88 -18.20 -0.13
C ALA A 131 18.25 -19.69 -0.01
N GLY A 132 18.98 -20.23 -0.99
CA GLY A 132 19.46 -21.61 -0.97
C GLY A 132 20.51 -21.94 0.11
N ARG A 133 21.03 -20.94 0.83
CA ARG A 133 22.12 -21.09 1.82
C ARG A 133 21.68 -20.84 3.26
N LEU A 134 20.48 -20.34 3.48
CA LEU A 134 20.02 -19.95 4.83
C LEU A 134 19.74 -21.15 5.74
N GLY A 135 19.48 -22.33 5.18
CA GLY A 135 19.10 -23.51 5.96
C GLY A 135 17.70 -23.41 6.59
N ALA A 136 16.86 -22.52 6.09
CA ALA A 136 15.48 -22.30 6.53
C ALA A 136 14.52 -22.38 5.33
N LYS A 137 13.24 -22.63 5.59
CA LYS A 137 12.19 -22.56 4.56
C LYS A 137 12.07 -21.10 4.09
N VAL A 138 12.04 -20.86 2.78
CA VAL A 138 11.93 -19.51 2.21
C VAL A 138 10.52 -19.28 1.67
N ALA A 139 9.94 -18.11 1.95
CA ALA A 139 8.64 -17.69 1.43
C ALA A 139 8.70 -17.39 -0.07
N ASP A 140 7.54 -17.45 -0.75
CA ASP A 140 7.42 -16.96 -2.12
C ASP A 140 7.63 -15.44 -2.18
N ASP A 141 8.45 -14.96 -3.13
CA ASP A 141 8.82 -13.54 -3.28
C ASP A 141 7.74 -12.72 -4.02
N LEU A 142 6.63 -13.34 -4.44
CA LEU A 142 5.54 -12.70 -5.21
C LEU A 142 6.00 -11.99 -6.50
N GLY A 143 7.23 -12.23 -6.95
CA GLY A 143 7.83 -11.54 -8.09
C GLY A 143 7.13 -11.82 -9.42
N THR A 144 6.43 -12.97 -9.54
CA THR A 144 5.68 -13.31 -10.76
C THR A 144 4.27 -12.74 -10.79
N THR A 145 3.72 -12.32 -9.65
CA THR A 145 2.34 -11.84 -9.52
C THR A 145 2.28 -10.33 -9.29
N VAL A 146 3.06 -9.83 -8.32
CA VAL A 146 3.11 -8.41 -7.96
C VAL A 146 4.30 -7.70 -8.61
N GLY A 147 5.41 -8.43 -8.78
CA GLY A 147 6.70 -7.82 -9.14
C GLY A 147 7.39 -7.20 -7.92
N TRP A 148 8.64 -6.76 -8.11
CA TRP A 148 9.42 -6.16 -7.02
C TRP A 148 8.93 -4.74 -6.72
N THR A 149 8.36 -4.53 -5.52
CA THR A 149 7.70 -3.26 -5.12
C THR A 149 8.61 -2.29 -4.39
N GLY A 150 9.92 -2.34 -4.64
CA GLY A 150 10.85 -1.39 -4.03
C GLY A 150 10.95 -1.49 -2.52
N ALA A 151 10.97 -0.33 -1.86
CA ALA A 151 10.99 -0.19 -0.41
C ALA A 151 9.83 -0.92 0.29
N ALA A 152 8.67 -1.06 -0.38
CA ALA A 152 7.51 -1.75 0.19
C ALA A 152 7.63 -3.27 0.18
N HIS A 153 8.55 -3.84 -0.61
CA HIS A 153 8.51 -5.27 -0.91
C HIS A 153 8.78 -6.15 0.30
N ALA A 154 9.75 -5.78 1.14
CA ALA A 154 10.00 -6.44 2.42
C ALA A 154 8.76 -6.46 3.32
N GLY A 155 8.04 -5.34 3.41
CA GLY A 155 6.81 -5.25 4.18
C GLY A 155 5.66 -6.06 3.57
N LEU A 156 5.49 -6.00 2.24
CA LEU A 156 4.47 -6.78 1.54
C LEU A 156 4.62 -8.28 1.81
N LEU A 157 5.84 -8.79 1.71
CA LEU A 157 6.14 -10.20 1.92
C LEU A 157 5.99 -10.61 3.38
N LEU A 158 6.44 -9.76 4.32
CA LEU A 158 6.23 -10.00 5.74
C LEU A 158 4.73 -10.08 6.07
N THR A 159 3.91 -9.17 5.54
CA THR A 159 2.45 -9.20 5.70
C THR A 159 1.85 -10.49 5.14
N ASN A 160 2.22 -10.88 3.92
CA ASN A 160 1.74 -12.12 3.29
C ASN A 160 2.08 -13.38 4.12
N VAL A 161 3.26 -13.40 4.74
CA VAL A 161 3.65 -14.49 5.66
C VAL A 161 2.82 -14.46 6.94
N LEU A 162 2.71 -13.29 7.59
CA LEU A 162 1.98 -13.15 8.86
C LEU A 162 0.49 -13.49 8.74
N GLU A 163 -0.13 -13.22 7.58
CA GLU A 163 -1.53 -13.56 7.30
C GLU A 163 -1.84 -15.07 7.37
N THR A 164 -0.82 -15.91 7.20
CA THR A 164 -0.94 -17.38 7.21
C THR A 164 -0.12 -18.05 8.31
N ALA A 165 0.55 -17.27 9.16
CA ALA A 165 1.40 -17.78 10.22
C ALA A 165 0.60 -18.35 11.39
N GLU A 166 1.17 -19.37 12.04
CA GLU A 166 0.62 -19.98 13.23
C GLU A 166 1.31 -19.43 14.49
N PRO A 167 0.68 -19.51 15.68
CA PRO A 167 1.31 -19.10 16.93
C PRO A 167 2.67 -19.78 17.19
N GLY A 168 3.64 -19.02 17.70
CA GLY A 168 4.94 -19.51 18.12
C GLY A 168 5.97 -19.69 17.00
N GLN A 169 5.60 -19.47 15.74
CA GLN A 169 6.50 -19.55 14.59
C GLN A 169 7.53 -18.43 14.62
N VAL A 170 8.77 -18.76 14.23
CA VAL A 170 9.83 -17.75 14.04
C VAL A 170 9.88 -17.36 12.57
N VAL A 171 9.64 -16.08 12.31
CA VAL A 171 9.66 -15.48 10.97
C VAL A 171 10.89 -14.58 10.85
N ALA A 172 11.71 -14.82 9.83
CA ALA A 172 12.84 -13.94 9.53
C ALA A 172 12.54 -13.06 8.31
N LEU A 173 12.90 -11.78 8.38
CA LEU A 173 12.87 -10.85 7.26
C LEU A 173 14.29 -10.44 6.90
N LEU A 174 14.77 -10.83 5.73
CA LEU A 174 16.08 -10.48 5.19
C LEU A 174 15.93 -9.61 3.95
N SER A 175 16.43 -8.37 4.04
CA SER A 175 16.46 -7.41 2.94
C SER A 175 17.89 -7.15 2.47
N LEU A 176 18.17 -7.45 1.21
CA LEU A 176 19.42 -7.13 0.51
C LEU A 176 19.25 -5.80 -0.23
N ALA A 177 19.83 -4.71 0.27
CA ALA A 177 19.87 -3.41 -0.41
C ALA A 177 20.86 -2.49 0.30
N ASP A 178 21.92 -2.04 -0.38
CA ASP A 178 23.02 -1.24 0.18
C ASP A 178 23.65 -1.90 1.44
N GLY A 179 23.78 -3.22 1.39
CA GLY A 179 24.03 -4.08 2.55
C GLY A 179 22.99 -5.19 2.70
N ALA A 180 22.86 -5.69 3.93
CA ALA A 180 21.88 -6.68 4.32
C ALA A 180 21.32 -6.34 5.72
N ASP A 181 20.00 -6.37 5.86
CA ASP A 181 19.28 -6.21 7.13
C ASP A 181 18.48 -7.47 7.42
N VAL A 182 18.60 -8.01 8.63
CA VAL A 182 17.83 -9.18 9.11
C VAL A 182 17.07 -8.79 10.37
N LEU A 183 15.76 -9.03 10.38
CA LEU A 183 14.87 -8.88 11.52
C LEU A 183 14.21 -10.22 11.83
N LEU A 184 14.16 -10.60 13.10
CA LEU A 184 13.58 -11.86 13.56
C LEU A 184 12.35 -11.58 14.42
N PHE A 185 11.27 -12.31 14.16
CA PHE A 185 10.01 -12.18 14.86
C PHE A 185 9.51 -13.53 15.37
N ARG A 186 8.81 -13.55 16.50
CA ARG A 186 8.04 -14.70 16.98
C ARG A 186 6.56 -14.36 16.99
N THR A 187 5.75 -15.10 16.27
CA THR A 187 4.30 -14.89 16.29
C THR A 187 3.72 -15.27 17.66
N THR A 188 2.78 -14.47 18.16
CA THR A 188 2.12 -14.70 19.45
C THR A 188 0.85 -15.53 19.27
N ALA A 189 0.19 -15.90 20.36
CA ALA A 189 -1.14 -16.53 20.29
C ALA A 189 -2.19 -15.64 19.61
N ALA A 190 -2.00 -14.31 19.61
CA ALA A 190 -2.93 -13.37 19.01
C ALA A 190 -3.00 -13.49 17.48
N ILE A 191 -1.95 -13.98 16.81
CA ILE A 191 -1.94 -14.15 15.35
C ILE A 191 -3.09 -15.06 14.87
N ALA A 192 -3.51 -16.02 15.70
CA ALA A 192 -4.62 -16.92 15.37
C ALA A 192 -5.97 -16.19 15.24
N ARG A 193 -6.11 -15.01 15.85
CA ARG A 193 -7.29 -14.14 15.79
C ARG A 193 -7.08 -12.90 14.93
N ALA A 194 -5.83 -12.55 14.63
CA ALA A 194 -5.51 -11.52 13.65
C ALA A 194 -6.06 -11.96 12.29
N ARG A 195 -7.04 -11.22 11.78
CA ARG A 195 -7.64 -11.45 10.46
C ARG A 195 -7.51 -10.16 9.69
N ALA A 196 -6.73 -10.19 8.62
CA ALA A 196 -6.75 -9.13 7.64
C ALA A 196 -8.16 -9.05 7.06
N GLN A 197 -8.72 -7.84 6.96
CA GLN A 197 -9.98 -7.65 6.24
C GLN A 197 -9.84 -8.07 4.78
N ARG A 198 -8.65 -7.83 4.20
CA ARG A 198 -8.25 -8.27 2.86
C ARG A 198 -6.80 -8.70 2.83
N THR A 199 -6.57 -9.97 2.59
CA THR A 199 -5.23 -10.55 2.52
C THR A 199 -4.49 -10.10 1.26
N VAL A 200 -3.16 -10.21 1.27
CA VAL A 200 -2.34 -9.98 0.08
C VAL A 200 -2.77 -10.90 -1.07
N ALA A 201 -3.03 -12.18 -0.76
CA ALA A 201 -3.53 -13.14 -1.73
C ALA A 201 -4.88 -12.72 -2.36
N GLN A 202 -5.82 -12.22 -1.56
CA GLN A 202 -7.10 -11.70 -2.06
C GLN A 202 -6.90 -10.47 -2.95
N GLN A 203 -6.00 -9.56 -2.58
CA GLN A 203 -5.68 -8.39 -3.41
C GLN A 203 -5.10 -8.79 -4.77
N ILE A 204 -4.21 -9.78 -4.80
CA ILE A 204 -3.64 -10.33 -6.04
C ILE A 204 -4.73 -10.99 -6.90
N ALA A 205 -5.60 -11.80 -6.28
CA ALA A 205 -6.70 -12.47 -6.98
C ALA A 205 -7.69 -11.49 -7.61
N GLN A 206 -7.79 -10.28 -7.06
CA GLN A 206 -8.64 -9.19 -7.55
C GLN A 206 -7.91 -8.25 -8.55
N SER A 207 -6.72 -8.62 -9.03
CA SER A 207 -6.02 -7.87 -10.07
C SER A 207 -6.74 -7.96 -11.42
N GLY A 208 -6.41 -7.03 -12.33
CA GLY A 208 -6.98 -6.98 -13.67
C GLY A 208 -5.92 -6.66 -14.71
N PRO A 209 -6.10 -7.12 -15.97
CA PRO A 209 -5.14 -6.85 -17.03
C PRO A 209 -5.09 -5.37 -17.39
N LEU A 210 -3.90 -4.91 -17.78
CA LEU A 210 -3.69 -3.54 -18.27
C LEU A 210 -3.00 -3.60 -19.64
N LEU A 211 -3.62 -2.96 -20.64
CA LEU A 211 -3.00 -2.86 -21.96
C LEU A 211 -1.70 -2.05 -21.87
N TYR A 212 -0.66 -2.52 -22.55
CA TYR A 212 0.68 -1.94 -22.45
C TYR A 212 0.74 -0.44 -22.79
N GLY A 213 0.01 0.02 -23.82
CA GLY A 213 -0.06 1.45 -24.13
C GLY A 213 -0.69 2.29 -23.01
N LYS A 214 -1.70 1.74 -22.31
CA LYS A 214 -2.34 2.38 -21.15
C LYS A 214 -1.39 2.40 -19.95
N PHE A 215 -0.64 1.30 -19.74
CA PHE A 215 0.44 1.25 -18.76
C PHE A 215 1.49 2.35 -19.02
N LEU A 216 2.03 2.46 -20.24
CA LEU A 216 3.03 3.47 -20.59
C LEU A 216 2.51 4.90 -20.39
N ALA A 217 1.26 5.17 -20.77
CA ALA A 217 0.62 6.46 -20.54
C ALA A 217 0.50 6.77 -19.04
N TRP A 218 0.05 5.82 -18.22
CA TRP A 218 -0.06 5.96 -16.76
C TRP A 218 1.30 6.13 -16.08
N ARG A 219 2.35 5.53 -16.63
CA ARG A 219 3.75 5.71 -16.19
C ARG A 219 4.38 7.02 -16.68
N GLY A 220 3.69 7.79 -17.52
CA GLY A 220 4.23 9.01 -18.11
C GLY A 220 5.38 8.76 -19.11
N MET A 221 5.48 7.54 -19.66
CA MET A 221 6.50 7.16 -20.63
C MET A 221 6.11 7.55 -22.07
N VAL A 222 4.81 7.79 -22.30
CA VAL A 222 4.27 8.25 -23.58
C VAL A 222 3.37 9.45 -23.32
N THR A 223 3.59 10.51 -24.09
CA THR A 223 2.69 11.67 -24.10
C THR A 223 1.42 11.32 -24.85
N VAL A 224 0.29 11.36 -24.15
CA VAL A 224 -1.04 11.16 -24.73
C VAL A 224 -1.63 12.50 -25.17
N GLU A 225 -2.39 12.49 -26.26
CA GLU A 225 -3.17 13.66 -26.67
C GLU A 225 -4.20 14.00 -25.57
N PRO A 226 -4.23 15.25 -25.07
CA PRO A 226 -5.16 15.64 -24.02
C PRO A 226 -6.59 15.70 -24.57
N PRO A 227 -7.62 15.52 -23.72
CA PRO A 227 -9.00 15.67 -24.13
C PRO A 227 -9.31 17.13 -24.52
N ARG A 228 -10.34 17.32 -25.36
CA ARG A 228 -10.82 18.65 -25.79
C ARG A 228 -11.65 19.38 -24.71
N ARG A 229 -11.21 19.32 -23.46
CA ARG A 229 -11.81 20.03 -22.32
C ARG A 229 -10.73 20.78 -21.55
N PRO A 230 -11.08 21.89 -20.86
CA PRO A 230 -10.14 22.55 -19.97
C PRO A 230 -9.59 21.58 -18.93
N GLU A 231 -8.31 21.74 -18.61
CA GLU A 231 -7.68 21.04 -17.50
C GLU A 231 -8.41 21.37 -16.17
N PRO A 232 -8.41 20.43 -15.21
CA PRO A 232 -9.01 20.69 -13.91
C PRO A 232 -8.41 21.93 -13.23
N ALA A 233 -9.26 22.75 -12.61
CA ALA A 233 -8.78 23.87 -11.82
C ALA A 233 -8.02 23.38 -10.58
N ARG A 234 -7.04 24.18 -10.14
CA ARG A 234 -6.33 23.93 -8.88
C ARG A 234 -7.32 23.85 -7.71
N THR A 235 -7.09 22.89 -6.82
CA THR A 235 -7.91 22.75 -5.61
C THR A 235 -7.62 23.87 -4.63
N SER A 236 -8.65 24.38 -3.97
CA SER A 236 -8.50 25.41 -2.94
C SER A 236 -7.87 24.84 -1.67
N SER A 237 -6.64 25.27 -1.36
CA SER A 237 -5.93 24.86 -0.14
C SER A 237 -6.63 25.34 1.13
N SER A 238 -7.24 26.52 1.10
CA SER A 238 -7.94 27.05 2.28
C SER A 238 -9.25 26.32 2.55
N ALA A 239 -9.95 25.87 1.50
CA ALA A 239 -11.13 25.01 1.66
C ALA A 239 -10.71 23.63 2.19
N ALA A 240 -9.64 23.04 1.66
CA ALA A 240 -9.11 21.77 2.14
C ALA A 240 -8.72 21.82 3.62
N ALA A 241 -8.03 22.87 4.07
CA ALA A 241 -7.66 23.04 5.48
C ALA A 241 -8.88 23.16 6.41
N ARG A 242 -9.95 23.86 6.00
CA ARG A 242 -11.18 23.98 6.81
C ARG A 242 -12.05 22.73 6.82
N SER A 243 -11.79 21.77 5.93
CA SER A 243 -12.59 20.56 5.75
C SER A 243 -11.73 19.31 5.82
N GLU A 244 -10.69 19.32 6.66
CA GLU A 244 -9.71 18.25 6.79
C GLU A 244 -10.38 16.90 7.11
N ASP A 245 -11.26 16.87 8.11
CA ASP A 245 -12.00 15.67 8.51
C ASP A 245 -12.87 15.12 7.36
N TRP A 246 -13.50 15.99 6.58
CA TRP A 246 -14.27 15.58 5.40
C TRP A 246 -13.37 15.07 4.29
N LYS A 247 -12.29 15.80 4.00
CA LYS A 247 -11.39 15.54 2.90
C LYS A 247 -10.63 14.23 3.08
N PHE A 248 -10.01 14.04 4.25
CA PHE A 248 -9.11 12.92 4.52
C PHE A 248 -9.78 11.83 5.35
N GLY A 249 -10.63 12.18 6.31
CA GLY A 249 -11.34 11.20 7.15
C GLY A 249 -12.69 10.72 6.60
N PHE A 250 -13.20 11.35 5.53
CA PHE A 250 -14.56 11.12 5.01
C PHE A 250 -15.64 11.29 6.09
N VAL A 251 -15.44 12.25 6.99
CA VAL A 251 -16.32 12.47 8.14
C VAL A 251 -17.51 13.35 7.74
N GLY A 252 -18.70 12.75 7.73
CA GLY A 252 -19.97 13.46 7.57
C GLY A 252 -20.49 14.02 8.90
N SER A 253 -21.69 14.60 8.88
CA SER A 253 -22.37 15.04 10.09
C SER A 253 -23.74 14.37 10.24
N ARG A 254 -24.13 14.02 11.48
CA ARG A 254 -25.44 13.46 11.80
C ARG A 254 -26.16 14.37 12.77
N ASP A 255 -27.35 14.79 12.39
CA ASP A 255 -28.24 15.54 13.29
C ASP A 255 -28.69 14.67 14.45
N ARG A 256 -28.45 15.12 15.69
CA ARG A 256 -28.77 14.37 16.91
C ARG A 256 -30.26 14.10 17.08
N LYS A 257 -31.11 15.02 16.60
CA LYS A 257 -32.57 14.90 16.77
C LYS A 257 -33.20 14.07 15.67
N SER A 258 -32.89 14.35 14.41
CA SER A 258 -33.52 13.66 13.27
C SER A 258 -32.79 12.39 12.81
N GLY A 259 -31.53 12.21 13.23
CA GLY A 259 -30.66 11.14 12.77
C GLY A 259 -30.21 11.28 11.30
N LEU A 260 -30.56 12.37 10.61
CA LEU A 260 -30.20 12.57 9.20
C LEU A 260 -28.68 12.78 9.07
N VAL A 261 -28.07 12.01 8.17
CA VAL A 261 -26.63 12.07 7.84
C VAL A 261 -26.42 12.95 6.60
N TYR A 262 -25.49 13.89 6.70
CA TYR A 262 -25.12 14.83 5.63
C TYR A 262 -23.71 14.54 5.11
N MET A 263 -23.61 14.44 3.79
CA MET A 263 -22.36 14.22 3.05
C MET A 263 -22.40 15.09 1.78
N PRO A 264 -21.66 16.22 1.70
CA PRO A 264 -20.71 16.76 2.69
C PRO A 264 -21.33 17.13 4.06
N PRO A 265 -20.53 17.25 5.14
CA PRO A 265 -21.04 17.60 6.46
C PRO A 265 -21.72 18.98 6.46
N ALA A 266 -22.87 19.05 7.12
CA ALA A 266 -23.67 20.25 7.31
C ALA A 266 -23.80 20.61 8.79
N ARG A 267 -23.88 21.91 9.08
CA ARG A 267 -24.09 22.47 10.43
C ARG A 267 -25.57 22.74 10.74
N ILE A 268 -26.42 22.81 9.72
CA ILE A 268 -27.84 23.15 9.84
C ILE A 268 -28.64 21.96 9.33
N SER A 269 -29.64 21.54 10.09
CA SER A 269 -30.51 20.44 9.66
C SER A 269 -31.51 20.90 8.60
N ALA A 270 -31.75 20.05 7.60
CA ALA A 270 -32.81 20.22 6.62
C ALA A 270 -34.18 19.72 7.13
N LYS A 271 -34.21 18.97 8.25
CA LYS A 271 -35.45 18.38 8.79
C LYS A 271 -35.99 19.07 10.04
N ASN A 272 -35.19 19.87 10.72
CA ASN A 272 -35.58 20.61 11.91
C ASN A 272 -34.82 21.94 11.99
N ASP A 273 -34.94 22.62 13.12
CA ASP A 273 -34.33 23.92 13.42
C ASP A 273 -32.96 23.81 14.10
N SER A 274 -32.38 22.61 14.22
CA SER A 274 -31.07 22.42 14.85
C SER A 274 -29.95 23.07 14.03
N VAL A 275 -29.14 23.86 14.73
CA VAL A 275 -27.91 24.49 14.25
C VAL A 275 -26.78 24.08 15.18
N ASP A 276 -25.66 23.63 14.62
CA ASP A 276 -24.47 23.17 15.35
C ASP A 276 -24.71 22.00 16.32
N ASP A 277 -25.85 21.30 16.20
CA ASP A 277 -26.20 20.13 17.00
C ASP A 277 -26.05 18.84 16.18
N MET A 278 -24.81 18.55 15.81
CA MET A 278 -24.45 17.44 14.93
C MET A 278 -23.34 16.60 15.56
N ASP A 279 -23.43 15.28 15.40
CA ASP A 279 -22.33 14.36 15.69
C ASP A 279 -21.49 14.12 14.43
N ALA A 280 -20.18 14.06 14.61
CA ALA A 280 -19.27 13.63 13.55
C ALA A 280 -19.48 12.15 13.25
N VAL A 281 -19.60 11.78 11.98
CA VAL A 281 -19.79 10.38 11.56
C VAL A 281 -18.70 9.97 10.58
N PRO A 282 -17.75 9.12 10.98
CA PRO A 282 -16.80 8.52 10.06
C PRO A 282 -17.53 7.63 9.05
N MET A 283 -17.36 7.90 7.75
CA MET A 283 -18.03 7.14 6.68
C MET A 283 -17.05 6.32 5.82
N ALA A 284 -15.75 6.36 6.12
CA ALA A 284 -14.72 5.71 5.30
C ALA A 284 -14.92 4.20 5.13
N ASP A 285 -15.37 3.52 6.18
CA ASP A 285 -15.63 2.06 6.18
C ASP A 285 -17.11 1.72 5.95
N VAL A 286 -17.95 2.72 5.72
CA VAL A 286 -19.39 2.51 5.50
C VAL A 286 -19.62 2.15 4.04
N LEU A 287 -20.21 0.98 3.83
CA LEU A 287 -20.58 0.52 2.49
C LEU A 287 -21.75 1.32 1.94
N GLY A 288 -21.81 1.43 0.61
CA GLY A 288 -22.88 2.13 -0.09
C GLY A 288 -23.47 1.34 -1.27
N THR A 289 -24.61 1.80 -1.76
CA THR A 289 -25.34 1.26 -2.91
C THR A 289 -25.45 2.32 -3.99
N VAL A 290 -25.09 1.96 -5.23
CA VAL A 290 -25.30 2.82 -6.40
C VAL A 290 -26.80 2.97 -6.67
N VAL A 291 -27.32 4.19 -6.60
CA VAL A 291 -28.72 4.54 -6.87
C VAL A 291 -28.94 4.88 -8.33
N THR A 292 -27.97 5.58 -8.92
CA THR A 292 -27.94 5.92 -10.35
C THR A 292 -26.49 6.20 -10.76
N TYR A 293 -26.18 6.05 -12.04
CA TYR A 293 -24.84 6.32 -12.58
C TYR A 293 -24.90 6.85 -14.01
N THR A 294 -23.79 7.45 -14.44
CA THR A 294 -23.57 7.94 -15.81
C THR A 294 -22.12 7.64 -16.22
N VAL A 295 -21.92 7.24 -17.47
CA VAL A 295 -20.61 7.03 -18.07
C VAL A 295 -20.27 8.22 -18.97
N ASP A 296 -19.35 9.08 -18.52
CA ASP A 296 -18.87 10.24 -19.28
C ASP A 296 -17.57 9.89 -20.03
N ARG A 297 -17.65 9.87 -21.37
CA ARG A 297 -16.51 9.64 -22.29
C ARG A 297 -15.77 10.93 -22.67
N LEU A 298 -16.27 12.10 -22.26
CA LEU A 298 -15.76 13.42 -22.62
C LEU A 298 -15.03 14.10 -21.46
N ALA A 299 -15.36 13.78 -20.21
CA ALA A 299 -14.65 14.30 -19.05
C ALA A 299 -13.15 13.96 -19.09
N TYR A 300 -12.32 14.90 -18.64
CA TYR A 300 -10.90 14.64 -18.45
C TYR A 300 -10.71 13.54 -17.42
N SER A 301 -9.96 12.50 -17.77
CA SER A 301 -9.51 11.45 -16.86
C SER A 301 -8.26 10.78 -17.39
N PRO A 302 -7.28 10.46 -16.52
CA PRO A 302 -6.17 9.57 -16.89
C PRO A 302 -6.63 8.15 -17.27
N SER A 303 -7.85 7.76 -16.90
CA SER A 303 -8.47 6.48 -17.24
C SER A 303 -9.89 6.69 -17.73
N PRO A 304 -10.09 7.17 -18.97
CA PRO A 304 -11.42 7.31 -19.52
C PRO A 304 -12.07 5.92 -19.75
N PRO A 305 -13.41 5.83 -19.69
CA PRO A 305 -14.35 6.88 -19.31
C PRO A 305 -14.42 7.13 -17.80
N VAL A 306 -14.95 8.29 -17.40
CA VAL A 306 -15.32 8.55 -16.00
C VAL A 306 -16.69 7.96 -15.73
N VAL A 307 -16.82 7.18 -14.66
CA VAL A 307 -18.11 6.69 -14.18
C VAL A 307 -18.51 7.52 -12.97
N PHE A 308 -19.53 8.35 -13.10
CA PHE A 308 -20.12 9.08 -11.99
C PHE A 308 -21.30 8.29 -11.43
N ALA A 309 -21.39 8.19 -10.11
CA ALA A 309 -22.48 7.51 -9.43
C ALA A 309 -23.02 8.37 -8.28
N VAL A 310 -24.32 8.23 -8.01
CA VAL A 310 -24.93 8.68 -6.77
C VAL A 310 -25.06 7.46 -5.87
N VAL A 311 -24.45 7.53 -4.68
CA VAL A 311 -24.36 6.41 -3.75
C VAL A 311 -25.13 6.74 -2.47
N ASP A 312 -26.00 5.82 -2.04
CA ASP A 312 -26.61 5.82 -0.71
C ASP A 312 -25.79 4.96 0.25
N PHE A 313 -25.44 5.50 1.41
CA PHE A 313 -24.63 4.79 2.41
C PHE A 313 -25.50 4.08 3.45
N ASP A 314 -25.02 2.94 3.93
CA ASP A 314 -25.67 2.21 5.01
C ASP A 314 -25.73 3.07 6.28
N GLY A 315 -26.89 3.15 6.92
CA GLY A 315 -27.09 4.05 8.06
C GLY A 315 -27.31 5.52 7.69
N GLY A 316 -27.36 5.85 6.39
CA GLY A 316 -27.78 7.14 5.86
C GLY A 316 -26.66 7.95 5.22
N GLY A 317 -27.05 8.97 4.46
CA GLY A 317 -26.15 9.81 3.67
C GLY A 317 -26.19 9.44 2.19
N ARG A 318 -26.07 10.45 1.33
CA ARG A 318 -26.04 10.31 -0.12
C ARG A 318 -24.96 11.20 -0.70
N LEU A 319 -24.10 10.65 -1.56
CA LEU A 319 -23.03 11.42 -2.18
C LEU A 319 -22.91 11.10 -3.68
N PRO A 320 -22.91 12.11 -4.57
CA PRO A 320 -22.41 11.94 -5.93
C PRO A 320 -20.87 11.86 -5.91
N LEU A 321 -20.32 10.80 -6.49
CA LEU A 321 -18.88 10.55 -6.53
C LEU A 321 -18.46 9.82 -7.81
N GLU A 322 -17.15 9.74 -8.05
CA GLU A 322 -16.59 8.93 -9.14
C GLU A 322 -16.38 7.48 -8.67
N LEU A 323 -16.74 6.53 -9.52
CA LEU A 323 -16.34 5.13 -9.33
C LEU A 323 -14.92 4.88 -9.86
N THR A 324 -14.26 3.90 -9.29
CA THR A 324 -12.93 3.41 -9.68
C THR A 324 -12.90 1.88 -9.64
N ASP A 325 -11.85 1.29 -10.21
CA ASP A 325 -11.67 -0.17 -10.21
C ASP A 325 -12.86 -0.96 -10.80
N VAL A 326 -13.57 -0.36 -11.77
CA VAL A 326 -14.79 -0.90 -12.38
C VAL A 326 -14.71 -0.88 -13.91
N ASP A 327 -15.25 -1.92 -14.54
CA ASP A 327 -15.56 -1.91 -15.96
C ASP A 327 -16.86 -1.10 -16.17
N PRO A 328 -16.86 -0.03 -16.98
CA PRO A 328 -18.06 0.77 -17.26
C PRO A 328 -19.27 -0.05 -17.69
N ASP A 329 -19.07 -1.15 -18.41
CA ASP A 329 -20.16 -2.01 -18.89
C ASP A 329 -20.71 -2.95 -17.79
N GLY A 330 -19.97 -3.10 -16.69
CA GLY A 330 -20.36 -3.89 -15.53
C GLY A 330 -21.09 -3.10 -14.42
N VAL A 331 -21.20 -1.78 -14.54
CA VAL A 331 -21.85 -0.92 -13.54
C VAL A 331 -23.37 -1.09 -13.60
N ALA A 332 -24.02 -1.21 -12.43
CA ALA A 332 -25.47 -1.33 -12.34
C ALA A 332 -26.04 -0.60 -11.12
N ILE A 333 -27.31 -0.19 -11.22
CA ILE A 333 -28.09 0.25 -10.05
C ILE A 333 -28.21 -0.91 -9.07
N GLY A 334 -28.05 -0.64 -7.78
CA GLY A 334 -28.01 -1.65 -6.73
C GLY A 334 -26.61 -2.22 -6.46
N MET A 335 -25.60 -1.89 -7.27
CA MET A 335 -24.23 -2.33 -7.03
C MET A 335 -23.71 -1.82 -5.68
N ARG A 336 -23.09 -2.72 -4.92
CA ARG A 336 -22.45 -2.40 -3.65
C ARG A 336 -21.06 -1.85 -3.87
N VAL A 337 -20.76 -0.74 -3.20
CA VAL A 337 -19.48 -0.05 -3.27
C VAL A 337 -18.94 0.21 -1.88
N GLU A 338 -17.63 0.30 -1.81
CA GLU A 338 -16.86 0.71 -0.63
C GLU A 338 -15.95 1.87 -1.02
N MET A 339 -15.54 2.66 -0.03
CA MET A 339 -14.79 3.87 -0.29
C MET A 339 -13.29 3.58 -0.37
N THR A 340 -12.62 4.24 -1.30
CA THR A 340 -11.17 4.20 -1.45
C THR A 340 -10.64 5.61 -1.68
N PHE A 341 -9.59 5.97 -0.95
CA PHE A 341 -8.95 7.27 -1.08
C PHE A 341 -8.04 7.30 -2.32
N ARG A 342 -8.28 8.24 -3.25
CA ARG A 342 -7.60 8.29 -4.56
C ARG A 342 -7.19 9.71 -4.92
N ARG A 343 -6.15 9.83 -5.74
CA ARG A 343 -5.81 11.09 -6.42
C ARG A 343 -6.87 11.36 -7.50
N LEU A 344 -7.67 12.42 -7.33
CA LEU A 344 -8.66 12.82 -8.32
C LEU A 344 -8.01 13.52 -9.51
N ASN A 345 -7.19 14.53 -9.25
CA ASN A 345 -6.51 15.30 -10.28
C ASN A 345 -5.21 15.93 -9.75
N SER A 346 -4.43 16.52 -10.65
CA SER A 346 -3.26 17.33 -10.34
C SER A 346 -3.29 18.57 -11.22
N ALA A 347 -3.13 19.75 -10.62
CA ALA A 347 -3.12 21.02 -11.33
C ALA A 347 -2.08 21.95 -10.70
N ASP A 348 -1.21 22.55 -11.51
CA ASP A 348 -0.08 23.39 -11.07
C ASP A 348 0.81 22.72 -10.01
N GLY A 349 1.00 21.39 -10.09
CA GLY A 349 1.76 20.61 -9.10
C GLY A 349 1.02 20.31 -7.79
N ILE A 350 -0.22 20.80 -7.62
CA ILE A 350 -1.06 20.49 -6.46
C ILE A 350 -1.85 19.21 -6.76
N HIS A 351 -1.61 18.16 -5.98
CA HIS A 351 -2.34 16.89 -6.07
C HIS A 351 -3.59 16.93 -5.18
N ASN A 352 -4.76 16.75 -5.79
CA ASN A 352 -6.01 16.64 -5.03
C ASN A 352 -6.38 15.19 -4.79
N TYR A 353 -6.50 14.81 -3.52
CA TYR A 353 -6.97 13.50 -3.12
C TYR A 353 -8.35 13.62 -2.48
N PHE A 354 -9.21 12.66 -2.80
CA PHE A 354 -10.52 12.50 -2.18
C PHE A 354 -11.02 11.07 -2.38
N TRP A 355 -12.15 10.75 -1.78
CA TRP A 355 -12.74 9.42 -1.81
C TRP A 355 -13.47 9.13 -3.12
N LYS A 356 -13.25 7.93 -3.66
CA LYS A 356 -13.99 7.33 -4.77
C LYS A 356 -14.69 6.07 -4.28
N GLY A 357 -15.75 5.66 -4.97
CA GLY A 357 -16.37 4.36 -4.75
C GLY A 357 -15.68 3.30 -5.60
N ARG A 358 -15.39 2.13 -5.03
CA ARG A 358 -15.04 0.94 -5.82
C ARG A 358 -16.05 -0.17 -5.53
N PRO A 359 -16.36 -1.05 -6.49
CA PRO A 359 -17.22 -2.19 -6.24
C PRO A 359 -16.71 -3.04 -5.08
N VAL A 360 -17.59 -3.51 -4.21
CA VAL A 360 -17.24 -4.52 -3.21
C VAL A 360 -16.93 -5.81 -3.97
N ARG A 361 -15.68 -6.27 -3.85
CA ARG A 361 -15.20 -7.49 -4.49
C ARG A 361 -15.26 -8.63 -3.48
N ALA A 362 -15.78 -9.77 -3.91
CA ALA A 362 -15.89 -10.99 -3.09
C ALA A 362 -14.51 -11.55 -2.71
#